data_AF-A0A8S3ZHV2-F1
#
_entry.id   AF-A0A8S3ZHV2-F1
#
_cell.length_a   1.000
_cell.length_b   1.000
_cell.length_c   1.000
_cell.angle_alpha   90.00
_cell.angle_beta   90.00
_cell.angle_gamma   90.00
#
_symmetry.space_group_name_H-M   'P 1'
#
loop_
_entity.id
_entity.type
_entity.pdbx_description
1 polymer ?
#
loop_
_entity_poly.entity_id
_entity_poly.type
_entity_poly.pdbx_seq_one_letter_code
_entity_poly.pdbx_strand_id
1 'polypeptide(L)'
;VDAVKGTSLAHPGSATDSSKSSSGKPKRTPSPLRKVRAEMNKSHNSDPSLNQISRGSPTLGFRPRSLTFSFTSRYRSRRRRMSLGCRSCDKSSSITHSTQLSFLDFVDLFKSFGLRCRKDLKDLFDQMSSTKKPHVEEAAASVDIPSQAPTSDNICSITRITPQDLKLESQQRHKICDALAVSSIISNCAGVDTSHSSYLTPLEIHDFLVNFQEEHLDQEEIAELVRKFEPDPAMRSRCFMSFEGFARMLMDKNNYAHTYEKSHYLDEDMDHPLPHYYIASSHNTYLTGHQLKGESSIELYSQVLLMGCRCVELDCWDGEDGSPIIYHGHTLTTKISFKGVVEAINRSAFVTSPYPIILSIENHCSLPQQQKMAQIFLSVFGDKLVTDFLFDTDFLDDPQLPSPNQLKYKILIKNKKLKDNESLAAAKK
;
A
#
# COMPACT_ATOMS: atom_id res chain seq x y z
N VAL A 1 24.77 -75.10 16.77
CA VAL A 1 24.65 -76.51 17.17
C VAL A 1 23.18 -76.86 17.06
N ASP A 2 22.61 -77.52 16.06
CA ASP A 2 22.99 -78.05 14.74
C ASP A 2 21.70 -78.03 13.89
N ALA A 3 21.72 -77.54 12.64
CA ALA A 3 21.54 -78.31 11.38
C ALA A 3 20.36 -79.31 11.39
N VAL A 4 19.44 -79.33 10.42
CA VAL A 4 19.54 -80.03 9.10
C VAL A 4 18.43 -79.46 8.16
N LYS A 5 18.78 -78.83 7.01
CA LYS A 5 18.65 -79.28 5.59
C LYS A 5 17.31 -79.94 5.21
N GLY A 6 16.65 -79.68 4.08
CA GLY A 6 16.98 -78.87 2.90
C GLY A 6 15.98 -79.13 1.75
N THR A 7 16.17 -78.41 0.63
CA THR A 7 15.89 -78.75 -0.80
C THR A 7 14.45 -79.09 -1.23
N SER A 8 13.95 -78.82 -2.45
CA SER A 8 14.30 -77.98 -3.60
C SER A 8 13.15 -78.09 -4.63
N LEU A 9 12.88 -77.00 -5.36
CA LEU A 9 12.46 -76.88 -6.78
C LEU A 9 11.91 -78.12 -7.54
N ALA A 10 10.76 -77.95 -8.23
CA ALA A 10 10.64 -78.01 -9.70
C ALA A 10 9.16 -77.96 -10.20
N HIS A 11 8.93 -77.10 -11.20
CA HIS A 11 7.87 -77.14 -12.24
C HIS A 11 7.98 -78.44 -13.09
N PRO A 12 7.03 -78.85 -14.00
CA PRO A 12 6.34 -78.00 -15.00
C PRO A 12 4.96 -78.46 -15.59
N GLY A 13 4.38 -77.60 -16.46
CA GLY A 13 3.54 -77.93 -17.64
C GLY A 13 2.12 -78.48 -17.40
N SER A 14 1.13 -78.40 -18.28
CA SER A 14 0.71 -77.56 -19.44
C SER A 14 -0.54 -78.28 -20.03
N ALA A 15 -1.38 -77.57 -20.79
CA ALA A 15 -2.53 -78.04 -21.60
C ALA A 15 -3.89 -78.14 -20.85
N THR A 16 -5.04 -77.70 -21.35
CA THR A 16 -5.49 -77.15 -22.65
C THR A 16 -6.92 -76.58 -22.48
N ASP A 17 -7.27 -75.59 -23.32
CA ASP A 17 -8.60 -75.21 -23.90
C ASP A 17 -9.91 -75.79 -23.34
N SER A 18 -11.08 -75.14 -23.33
CA SER A 18 -11.59 -73.85 -23.80
C SER A 18 -13.08 -73.77 -23.38
N SER A 19 -13.62 -72.60 -23.04
CA SER A 19 -15.03 -72.23 -23.35
C SER A 19 -15.38 -70.81 -22.90
N LYS A 20 -16.06 -70.11 -23.82
CA LYS A 20 -16.57 -68.72 -23.81
C LYS A 20 -17.61 -68.54 -22.67
N SER A 21 -17.81 -67.40 -22.02
CA SER A 21 -18.40 -66.17 -22.59
C SER A 21 -18.78 -65.16 -21.48
N SER A 22 -18.85 -63.87 -21.85
CA SER A 22 -19.55 -62.75 -21.20
C SER A 22 -18.96 -62.11 -19.93
N SER A 23 -18.04 -61.15 -20.11
CA SER A 23 -17.61 -60.22 -19.08
C SER A 23 -18.61 -59.05 -18.92
N GLY A 24 -19.38 -59.07 -17.83
CA GLY A 24 -20.09 -57.90 -17.32
C GLY A 24 -19.12 -56.86 -16.74
N LYS A 25 -19.32 -55.58 -17.07
CA LYS A 25 -18.55 -54.45 -16.52
C LYS A 25 -18.81 -54.31 -15.00
N PRO A 26 -17.78 -54.20 -14.14
CA PRO A 26 -17.98 -53.82 -12.74
C PRO A 26 -18.20 -52.30 -12.62
N LYS A 27 -19.24 -51.92 -11.86
CA LYS A 27 -19.58 -50.53 -11.51
C LYS A 27 -18.43 -49.91 -10.71
N ARG A 28 -17.89 -48.78 -11.18
CA ARG A 28 -16.95 -47.92 -10.45
C ARG A 28 -17.67 -47.26 -9.26
N THR A 29 -17.09 -47.39 -8.07
CA THR A 29 -17.42 -46.58 -6.89
C THR A 29 -16.92 -45.13 -7.09
N PRO A 30 -17.71 -44.09 -6.75
CA PRO A 30 -17.25 -42.71 -6.86
C PRO A 30 -16.36 -42.30 -5.67
N SER A 31 -15.37 -41.46 -5.95
CA SER A 31 -14.36 -40.94 -5.04
C SER A 31 -14.92 -39.98 -3.97
N PRO A 32 -14.21 -39.76 -2.83
CA PRO A 32 -14.75 -39.11 -1.63
C PRO A 32 -15.06 -37.60 -1.76
N LEU A 33 -14.68 -36.96 -2.88
CA LEU A 33 -14.78 -35.50 -3.05
C LEU A 33 -16.15 -35.00 -3.53
N ARG A 34 -17.14 -35.89 -3.72
CA ARG A 34 -18.52 -35.50 -4.07
C ARG A 34 -19.50 -35.47 -2.89
N LYS A 35 -19.09 -35.91 -1.70
CA LYS A 35 -19.97 -35.94 -0.50
C LYS A 35 -19.98 -34.63 0.30
N VAL A 36 -18.91 -33.83 0.23
CA VAL A 36 -18.78 -32.59 1.01
C VAL A 36 -19.64 -31.44 0.44
N ARG A 37 -19.98 -31.47 -0.86
CA ARG A 37 -20.80 -30.41 -1.49
C ARG A 37 -22.31 -30.56 -1.26
N ALA A 38 -22.77 -31.71 -0.75
CA ALA A 38 -24.18 -31.97 -0.50
C ALA A 38 -24.60 -31.69 0.96
N GLU A 39 -23.66 -31.58 1.89
CA GLU A 39 -23.94 -31.32 3.32
C GLU A 39 -23.87 -29.83 3.71
N MET A 40 -23.32 -28.96 2.86
CA MET A 40 -23.28 -27.50 3.10
C MET A 40 -24.58 -26.75 2.74
N ASN A 41 -25.57 -27.39 2.12
CA ASN A 41 -26.83 -26.76 1.71
C ASN A 41 -28.03 -27.05 2.63
N LYS A 42 -27.79 -27.56 3.86
CA LYS A 42 -28.85 -27.81 4.85
C LYS A 42 -28.47 -27.31 6.24
N SER A 43 -28.34 -25.99 6.40
CA SER A 43 -28.37 -25.35 7.73
C SER A 43 -28.70 -23.85 7.62
N HIS A 44 -29.95 -23.53 7.29
CA HIS A 44 -30.53 -22.23 7.61
C HIS A 44 -31.79 -22.47 8.44
N ASN A 45 -31.62 -22.42 9.76
CA ASN A 45 -32.69 -22.19 10.71
C ASN A 45 -32.26 -20.96 11.51
N SER A 46 -32.91 -19.83 11.25
CA SER A 46 -32.76 -18.60 12.04
C SER A 46 -34.16 -18.10 12.42
N ASP A 47 -34.30 -17.90 13.73
CA ASP A 47 -35.46 -17.45 14.51
C ASP A 47 -36.09 -16.14 14.00
N PRO A 48 -37.44 -16.02 13.88
CA PRO A 48 -38.09 -14.85 13.30
C PRO A 48 -38.53 -13.85 14.38
N SER A 49 -37.63 -13.01 14.88
CA SER A 49 -38.03 -11.93 15.79
C SER A 49 -37.10 -10.72 15.84
N LEU A 50 -36.70 -10.16 14.69
CA LEU A 50 -36.13 -8.80 14.67
C LEU A 50 -36.13 -8.22 13.24
N ASN A 51 -37.31 -7.83 12.74
CA ASN A 51 -37.42 -7.02 11.52
C ASN A 51 -38.69 -6.15 11.59
N GLN A 52 -38.61 -5.05 12.33
CA GLN A 52 -39.50 -3.90 12.18
C GLN A 52 -38.71 -2.62 12.42
N ILE A 53 -38.08 -2.07 11.36
CA ILE A 53 -37.90 -0.61 11.22
C ILE A 53 -38.08 -0.24 9.73
N SER A 54 -38.85 0.83 9.53
CA SER A 54 -39.51 1.29 8.30
C SER A 54 -38.61 1.60 7.11
N ARG A 55 -39.13 1.30 5.91
CA ARG A 55 -38.57 1.71 4.61
C ARG A 55 -38.81 3.20 4.36
N GLY A 56 -37.74 3.98 4.29
CA GLY A 56 -37.72 5.33 3.70
C GLY A 56 -37.07 5.29 2.30
N SER A 57 -37.65 6.03 1.36
CA SER A 57 -37.27 6.11 -0.06
C SER A 57 -35.84 6.66 -0.30
N PRO A 58 -35.14 6.24 -1.37
CA PRO A 58 -33.84 6.81 -1.73
C PRO A 58 -33.98 8.05 -2.62
N THR A 59 -33.38 9.16 -2.19
CA THR A 59 -33.08 10.32 -3.05
C THR A 59 -31.80 10.06 -3.87
N LEU A 60 -31.78 10.61 -5.09
CA LEU A 60 -30.79 10.33 -6.14
C LEU A 60 -29.33 10.65 -5.73
N GLY A 61 -28.54 9.59 -5.51
CA GLY A 61 -27.09 9.66 -5.37
C GLY A 61 -26.36 9.51 -6.71
N PHE A 62 -25.36 10.38 -6.89
CA PHE A 62 -24.34 10.37 -7.95
C PHE A 62 -23.77 8.96 -8.23
N ARG A 63 -23.73 8.55 -9.50
CA ARG A 63 -22.99 7.36 -9.94
C ARG A 63 -21.62 7.77 -10.49
N PRO A 64 -20.49 7.31 -9.91
CA PRO A 64 -19.19 7.47 -10.55
C PRO A 64 -19.07 6.45 -11.69
N ARG A 65 -18.91 6.94 -12.93
CA ARG A 65 -18.47 6.08 -14.04
C ARG A 65 -16.98 5.83 -13.87
N SER A 66 -16.62 4.58 -13.63
CA SER A 66 -15.26 4.06 -13.77
C SER A 66 -14.74 4.36 -15.18
N LEU A 67 -13.67 5.15 -15.27
CA LEU A 67 -12.86 5.30 -16.48
C LEU A 67 -11.55 4.53 -16.27
N THR A 68 -11.55 3.25 -16.59
CA THR A 68 -10.31 2.48 -16.76
C THR A 68 -9.68 2.83 -18.11
N PHE A 69 -8.52 3.49 -18.09
CA PHE A 69 -7.74 3.75 -19.29
C PHE A 69 -6.78 2.58 -19.54
N SER A 70 -7.15 1.69 -20.45
CA SER A 70 -6.30 0.56 -20.87
C SER A 70 -5.41 0.97 -22.04
N PHE A 71 -4.10 1.07 -21.82
CA PHE A 71 -3.12 1.28 -22.89
C PHE A 71 -2.91 -0.05 -23.63
N THR A 72 -3.53 -0.22 -24.80
CA THR A 72 -3.13 -1.30 -25.73
C THR A 72 -2.62 -0.69 -27.04
N SER A 73 -1.35 -0.97 -27.29
CA SER A 73 -0.62 -0.65 -28.51
C SER A 73 -1.28 -1.30 -29.71
N ARG A 74 -1.75 -0.48 -30.67
CA ARG A 74 -1.87 -0.84 -32.09
C ARG A 74 -2.16 0.42 -32.94
N TYR A 75 -1.11 1.17 -33.28
CA TYR A 75 -1.20 2.17 -34.36
C TYR A 75 -0.50 1.61 -35.61
N ARG A 76 -1.29 1.08 -36.55
CA ARG A 76 -0.85 0.82 -37.92
C ARG A 76 -0.87 2.15 -38.69
N SER A 77 0.25 2.47 -39.32
CA SER A 77 0.46 3.70 -40.09
C SER A 77 -0.55 3.85 -41.24
N ARG A 78 -1.08 5.06 -41.41
CA ARG A 78 -1.57 5.54 -42.71
C ARG A 78 -1.02 6.94 -42.94
N ARG A 79 0.17 7.02 -43.53
CA ARG A 79 0.79 8.25 -44.03
C ARG A 79 -0.17 8.95 -44.99
N ARG A 80 -0.74 10.10 -44.60
CA ARG A 80 -1.15 11.15 -45.54
C ARG A 80 -0.05 12.21 -45.54
N ARG A 81 0.66 12.31 -46.66
CA ARG A 81 1.68 13.34 -46.91
C ARG A 81 0.92 14.63 -47.26
N MET A 82 0.84 15.58 -46.32
CA MET A 82 0.44 16.95 -46.63
C MET A 82 1.69 17.68 -47.11
N SER A 83 1.72 18.00 -48.40
CA SER A 83 2.75 18.83 -49.02
C SER A 83 2.35 20.29 -48.85
N LEU A 84 3.01 21.02 -47.96
CA LEU A 84 2.97 22.49 -47.95
C LEU A 84 4.10 22.98 -48.86
N GLY A 85 3.72 23.55 -50.00
CA GLY A 85 4.64 24.11 -50.98
C GLY A 85 5.38 25.32 -50.41
N CYS A 86 6.69 25.33 -50.58
CA CYS A 86 7.55 26.45 -50.26
C CYS A 86 7.57 27.44 -51.43
N ARG A 87 7.40 28.73 -51.15
CA ARG A 87 7.93 29.83 -51.98
C ARG A 87 8.80 30.73 -51.09
N SER A 88 9.95 31.08 -51.66
CA SER A 88 11.20 31.67 -51.16
C SER A 88 11.16 32.89 -50.20
N CYS A 89 12.26 33.00 -49.43
CA CYS A 89 12.77 34.11 -48.57
C CYS A 89 11.97 34.36 -47.28
N ASP A 90 12.50 34.35 -46.05
CA ASP A 90 13.81 34.75 -45.54
C ASP A 90 14.34 33.80 -44.43
N LYS A 91 15.66 33.83 -44.23
CA LYS A 91 16.38 33.13 -43.15
C LYS A 91 16.03 33.74 -41.79
N SER A 92 15.07 33.15 -41.06
CA SER A 92 15.01 33.26 -39.61
C SER A 92 14.52 31.94 -38.99
N SER A 93 15.39 31.38 -38.14
CA SER A 93 15.17 30.34 -37.12
C SER A 93 13.80 29.64 -37.08
N SER A 94 13.63 28.60 -37.90
CA SER A 94 12.60 27.58 -37.68
C SER A 94 13.09 26.55 -36.66
N ILE A 95 12.50 26.52 -35.47
CA ILE A 95 12.81 25.60 -34.35
C ILE A 95 12.58 24.11 -34.69
N THR A 96 11.97 23.79 -35.83
CA THR A 96 11.63 22.40 -36.21
C THR A 96 12.80 21.56 -36.71
N HIS A 97 14.01 22.12 -36.86
CA HIS A 97 15.16 21.40 -37.41
C HIS A 97 16.01 20.62 -36.39
N SER A 98 15.77 20.74 -35.09
CA SER A 98 16.34 19.85 -34.07
C SER A 98 15.21 19.09 -33.36
N THR A 99 14.91 17.89 -33.83
CA THR A 99 13.89 16.98 -33.27
C THR A 99 14.25 16.39 -31.89
N GLN A 100 15.28 16.90 -31.22
CA GLN A 100 15.72 16.46 -29.90
C GLN A 100 15.26 17.48 -28.86
N LEU A 101 14.15 17.19 -28.17
CA LEU A 101 13.82 17.84 -26.90
C LEU A 101 14.84 17.37 -25.86
N SER A 102 15.41 18.29 -25.08
CA SER A 102 16.16 17.88 -23.89
C SER A 102 15.23 17.23 -22.88
N PHE A 103 15.77 16.48 -21.92
CA PHE A 103 14.96 15.91 -20.84
C PHE A 103 14.22 17.01 -20.05
N LEU A 104 14.84 18.16 -19.85
CA LEU A 104 14.22 19.31 -19.19
C LEU A 104 13.07 19.89 -20.02
N ASP A 105 13.27 20.06 -21.33
CA ASP A 105 12.21 20.55 -22.22
C ASP A 105 11.04 19.56 -22.31
N PHE A 106 11.33 18.25 -22.29
CA PHE A 106 10.31 17.22 -22.21
C PHE A 106 9.53 17.30 -20.89
N VAL A 107 10.21 17.48 -19.76
CA VAL A 107 9.55 17.61 -18.44
C VAL A 107 8.66 18.85 -18.40
N ASP A 108 9.13 19.99 -18.90
CA ASP A 108 8.34 21.22 -18.92
C ASP A 108 7.15 21.11 -19.87
N LEU A 109 7.35 20.55 -21.07
CA LEU A 109 6.26 20.27 -22.00
C LEU A 109 5.25 19.26 -21.42
N PHE A 110 5.72 18.22 -20.72
CA PHE A 110 4.86 17.22 -20.09
C PHE A 110 4.03 17.83 -18.95
N LYS A 111 4.61 18.70 -18.13
CA LYS A 111 3.88 19.46 -17.09
C LYS A 111 2.84 20.39 -17.70
N SER A 112 3.22 21.19 -18.70
CA SER A 112 2.28 22.09 -19.40
C SER A 112 1.14 21.30 -20.06
N PHE A 113 1.44 20.15 -20.67
CA PHE A 113 0.41 19.27 -21.23
C PHE A 113 -0.49 18.66 -20.15
N GLY A 114 0.10 18.13 -19.08
CA GLY A 114 -0.61 17.50 -17.97
C GLY A 114 -1.54 18.45 -17.23
N LEU A 115 -1.20 19.73 -17.14
CA LEU A 115 -2.07 20.76 -16.58
C LEU A 115 -3.21 21.13 -17.54
N ARG A 116 -2.90 21.34 -18.83
CA ARG A 116 -3.88 21.79 -19.82
C ARG A 116 -4.88 20.70 -20.23
N CYS A 117 -4.57 19.42 -20.04
CA CYS A 117 -5.52 18.34 -20.27
C CYS A 117 -6.59 18.21 -19.17
N ARG A 118 -6.44 18.89 -18.03
CA ARG A 118 -7.38 18.88 -16.89
C ARG A 118 -8.57 19.80 -17.09
N LYS A 119 -9.49 19.39 -17.99
CA LYS A 119 -10.76 20.10 -18.22
C LYS A 119 -11.59 20.23 -16.94
N ASP A 120 -11.60 19.16 -16.15
CA ASP A 120 -12.29 19.07 -14.87
C ASP A 120 -11.87 20.21 -13.92
N LEU A 121 -10.57 20.47 -13.83
CA LEU A 121 -10.06 21.57 -13.01
C LEU A 121 -10.39 22.94 -13.61
N LYS A 122 -10.40 23.05 -14.94
CA LYS A 122 -10.75 24.31 -15.62
C LYS A 122 -12.22 24.66 -15.43
N ASP A 123 -13.11 23.69 -15.59
CA ASP A 123 -14.54 23.87 -15.40
C ASP A 123 -14.86 24.26 -13.94
N LEU A 124 -14.10 23.72 -12.97
CA LEU A 124 -14.19 24.12 -11.56
C LEU A 124 -13.65 25.54 -11.32
N PHE A 125 -12.49 25.86 -11.87
CA PHE A 125 -11.91 27.21 -11.78
C PHE A 125 -12.86 28.28 -12.35
N ASP A 126 -13.49 28.00 -13.50
CA ASP A 126 -14.41 28.93 -14.16
C ASP A 126 -15.71 29.16 -13.38
N GLN A 127 -16.16 28.18 -12.60
CA GLN A 127 -17.30 28.35 -11.69
C GLN A 127 -16.98 29.32 -10.56
N MET A 128 -15.72 29.38 -10.14
CA MET A 128 -15.26 30.19 -9.01
C MET A 128 -14.74 31.56 -9.43
N SER A 129 -14.10 31.67 -10.60
CA SER A 129 -13.56 32.94 -11.08
C SER A 129 -14.69 33.82 -11.59
N SER A 130 -15.06 34.84 -10.82
CA SER A 130 -16.09 35.80 -11.24
C SER A 130 -15.64 36.53 -12.50
N THR A 131 -16.33 36.34 -13.63
CA THR A 131 -16.09 37.10 -14.86
C THR A 131 -16.59 38.54 -14.71
N LYS A 132 -15.80 39.40 -14.06
CA LYS A 132 -15.99 40.86 -14.20
C LYS A 132 -15.36 41.29 -15.52
N LYS A 133 -16.19 41.66 -16.50
CA LYS A 133 -15.72 42.40 -17.69
C LYS A 133 -14.87 43.59 -17.23
N PRO A 134 -13.72 43.89 -17.87
CA PRO A 134 -12.88 44.99 -17.44
C PRO A 134 -13.61 46.32 -17.66
N HIS A 135 -13.92 47.02 -16.57
CA HIS A 135 -14.05 48.47 -16.63
C HIS A 135 -12.64 49.02 -16.50
N VAL A 136 -12.20 49.70 -17.56
CA VAL A 136 -10.92 50.41 -17.59
C VAL A 136 -10.94 51.48 -16.50
N GLU A 137 -9.98 51.43 -15.60
CA GLU A 137 -9.42 52.63 -14.97
C GLU A 137 -7.94 52.32 -14.65
N GLU A 138 -7.06 52.89 -15.48
CA GLU A 138 -5.62 52.94 -15.22
C GLU A 138 -5.37 53.78 -13.97
N ALA A 139 -4.71 53.19 -12.99
CA ALA A 139 -3.96 53.93 -11.99
C ALA A 139 -2.60 53.26 -11.84
N ALA A 140 -1.62 53.75 -12.60
CA ALA A 140 -0.22 53.43 -12.42
C ALA A 140 0.28 54.16 -11.15
N ALA A 141 0.71 53.39 -10.16
CA ALA A 141 1.61 53.86 -9.11
C ALA A 141 2.60 52.74 -8.81
N SER A 142 3.74 52.79 -9.48
CA SER A 142 4.92 51.99 -9.17
C SER A 142 5.52 52.46 -7.86
N VAL A 143 5.54 51.60 -6.84
CA VAL A 143 6.37 51.79 -5.64
C VAL A 143 7.41 50.67 -5.66
N ASP A 144 8.66 51.05 -5.95
CA ASP A 144 9.82 50.16 -5.85
C ASP A 144 10.10 49.85 -4.37
N ILE A 145 10.04 48.57 -4.00
CA ILE A 145 10.58 48.07 -2.72
C ILE A 145 11.59 46.96 -3.04
N PRO A 146 12.80 46.97 -2.45
CA PRO A 146 13.81 45.96 -2.74
C PRO A 146 13.39 44.58 -2.19
N SER A 147 13.21 43.60 -3.08
CA SER A 147 13.00 42.20 -2.69
C SER A 147 14.32 41.60 -2.21
N GLN A 148 14.43 41.31 -0.92
CA GLN A 148 15.39 40.33 -0.42
C GLN A 148 14.87 38.93 -0.77
N ALA A 149 15.65 38.21 -1.57
CA ALA A 149 15.38 36.82 -1.92
C ALA A 149 15.66 35.90 -0.71
N PRO A 150 14.72 35.05 -0.28
CA PRO A 150 15.06 33.95 0.61
C PRO A 150 15.83 32.89 -0.18
N THR A 151 17.05 32.62 0.27
CA THR A 151 17.89 31.49 -0.12
C THR A 151 17.41 30.25 0.61
N SER A 152 16.68 29.37 -0.06
CA SER A 152 16.61 27.95 0.32
C SER A 152 16.36 27.10 -0.93
N ASP A 153 17.48 26.69 -1.54
CA ASP A 153 17.50 25.69 -2.59
C ASP A 153 17.05 24.34 -2.02
N ASN A 154 15.83 23.91 -2.34
CA ASN A 154 15.45 22.51 -2.25
C ASN A 154 15.15 21.98 -3.65
N ILE A 155 16.23 21.45 -4.22
CA ILE A 155 16.31 20.78 -5.52
C ILE A 155 15.32 19.63 -5.56
N CYS A 156 14.33 19.73 -6.45
CA CYS A 156 13.53 18.59 -6.88
C CYS A 156 14.45 17.60 -7.60
N SER A 157 14.82 16.51 -6.93
CA SER A 157 15.58 15.44 -7.56
C SER A 157 14.68 14.63 -8.49
N ILE A 158 15.09 14.49 -9.75
CA ILE A 158 14.98 13.20 -10.44
C ILE A 158 16.33 12.72 -11.00
N THR A 159 17.31 13.59 -11.27
CA THR A 159 18.75 13.25 -11.35
C THR A 159 19.55 14.56 -11.48
N ARG A 160 20.72 14.61 -10.84
CA ARG A 160 21.58 15.79 -10.60
C ARG A 160 21.84 16.66 -11.85
N ILE A 161 21.48 17.95 -11.83
CA ILE A 161 22.23 19.06 -12.46
C ILE A 161 22.01 20.36 -11.63
N THR A 162 23.09 21.14 -11.45
CA THR A 162 23.27 22.34 -10.60
C THR A 162 22.62 23.64 -11.16
N PRO A 163 22.35 24.68 -10.34
CA PRO A 163 21.37 25.73 -10.65
C PRO A 163 21.89 27.18 -10.68
N GLN A 164 22.83 27.56 -11.57
CA GLN A 164 23.27 28.97 -11.63
C GLN A 164 23.07 29.70 -12.98
N ASP A 165 22.82 29.02 -14.11
CA ASP A 165 22.80 29.70 -15.44
C ASP A 165 21.42 29.84 -16.12
N LEU A 166 20.30 29.46 -15.48
CA LEU A 166 19.03 29.19 -16.20
C LEU A 166 17.92 30.27 -16.14
N LYS A 167 18.08 31.39 -15.43
CA LYS A 167 16.93 32.24 -15.08
C LYS A 167 16.28 33.01 -16.25
N LEU A 168 17.04 33.43 -17.28
CA LEU A 168 16.48 34.23 -18.38
C LEU A 168 15.99 33.38 -19.57
N GLU A 169 16.70 32.30 -19.91
CA GLU A 169 16.27 31.35 -20.96
C GLU A 169 15.06 30.50 -20.54
N SER A 170 14.82 30.31 -19.23
CA SER A 170 13.68 29.51 -18.74
C SER A 170 12.31 30.10 -19.12
N GLN A 171 12.16 31.43 -19.06
CA GLN A 171 10.87 32.08 -19.36
C GLN A 171 10.49 31.98 -20.85
N GLN A 172 11.46 32.14 -21.76
CA GLN A 172 11.21 31.98 -23.19
C GLN A 172 10.93 30.51 -23.54
N ARG A 173 11.65 29.56 -22.91
CA ARG A 173 11.41 28.12 -23.07
C ARG A 173 10.03 27.68 -22.59
N HIS A 174 9.59 28.19 -21.44
CA HIS A 174 8.26 27.89 -20.90
C HIS A 174 7.15 28.36 -21.84
N LYS A 175 7.26 29.58 -22.36
CA LYS A 175 6.31 30.13 -23.36
C LYS A 175 6.24 29.28 -24.64
N ILE A 176 7.36 28.72 -25.10
CA ILE A 176 7.40 27.83 -26.27
C ILE A 176 6.71 26.49 -25.95
N CYS A 177 7.03 25.87 -24.81
CA CYS A 177 6.40 24.62 -24.39
C CYS A 177 4.88 24.79 -24.18
N ASP A 178 4.46 25.92 -23.63
CA ASP A 178 3.06 26.29 -23.50
C ASP A 178 2.37 26.45 -24.85
N ALA A 179 2.99 27.18 -25.79
CA ALA A 179 2.45 27.34 -27.14
C ALA A 179 2.32 25.99 -27.86
N LEU A 180 3.29 25.09 -27.68
CA LEU A 180 3.25 23.73 -28.22
C LEU A 180 2.16 22.89 -27.56
N ALA A 181 2.00 22.95 -26.24
CA ALA A 181 0.96 22.23 -25.52
C ALA A 181 -0.43 22.70 -25.94
N VAL A 182 -0.65 24.02 -26.03
CA VAL A 182 -1.90 24.63 -26.54
C VAL A 182 -2.18 24.16 -27.96
N SER A 183 -1.18 24.20 -28.83
CA SER A 183 -1.33 23.80 -30.24
C SER A 183 -1.57 22.30 -30.42
N SER A 184 -1.14 21.46 -29.48
CA SER A 184 -1.23 20.00 -29.55
C SER A 184 -2.58 19.44 -29.07
N ILE A 185 -3.35 20.22 -28.31
CA ILE A 185 -4.68 19.85 -27.84
C ILE A 185 -5.70 20.34 -28.89
N ILE A 186 -5.65 19.71 -30.07
CA ILE A 186 -6.38 20.13 -31.30
C ILE A 186 -7.91 19.92 -31.20
N SER A 187 -8.41 19.32 -30.12
CA SER A 187 -9.84 19.22 -29.86
C SER A 187 -10.06 18.91 -28.39
N ASN A 188 -10.83 19.77 -27.73
CA ASN A 188 -11.33 19.65 -26.36
C ASN A 188 -10.36 19.99 -25.22
N CYS A 189 -10.90 20.82 -24.30
CA CYS A 189 -10.41 21.15 -22.96
C CYS A 189 -9.52 22.40 -22.88
N ALA A 190 -10.14 23.51 -22.49
CA ALA A 190 -9.53 24.82 -22.27
C ALA A 190 -8.93 25.46 -23.54
N GLY A 191 -9.80 26.06 -24.36
CA GLY A 191 -9.38 27.27 -25.09
C GLY A 191 -9.06 28.32 -24.03
N VAL A 192 -7.87 28.21 -23.42
CA VAL A 192 -7.41 29.17 -22.43
C VAL A 192 -7.18 30.44 -23.21
N ASP A 193 -8.10 31.37 -23.02
CA ASP A 193 -7.90 32.75 -23.37
C ASP A 193 -6.51 33.14 -22.84
N THR A 194 -5.58 33.42 -23.74
CA THR A 194 -4.23 33.87 -23.36
C THR A 194 -4.28 35.31 -22.84
N SER A 195 -5.46 35.92 -22.83
CA SER A 195 -5.72 37.10 -22.02
C SER A 195 -5.65 36.69 -20.54
N HIS A 196 -4.86 37.45 -19.78
CA HIS A 196 -4.75 37.38 -18.32
C HIS A 196 -6.07 37.77 -17.59
N SER A 197 -7.22 37.35 -18.11
CA SER A 197 -8.53 37.92 -17.82
C SER A 197 -9.29 37.23 -16.69
N SER A 198 -9.02 35.96 -16.40
CA SER A 198 -9.64 35.22 -15.30
C SER A 198 -8.64 34.84 -14.21
N TYR A 199 -9.03 35.13 -12.96
CA TYR A 199 -8.24 34.89 -11.76
C TYR A 199 -9.16 34.70 -10.56
N LEU A 200 -8.64 34.07 -9.52
CA LEU A 200 -9.28 33.98 -8.21
C LEU A 200 -8.65 35.02 -7.27
N THR A 201 -9.52 35.78 -6.62
CA THR A 201 -9.17 36.66 -5.50
C THR A 201 -8.99 35.86 -4.20
N PRO A 202 -8.36 36.41 -3.15
CA PRO A 202 -8.22 35.72 -1.87
C PRO A 202 -9.55 35.23 -1.28
N LEU A 203 -10.64 36.00 -1.48
CA LEU A 203 -11.97 35.63 -1.05
C LEU A 203 -12.51 34.41 -1.82
N GLU A 204 -12.34 34.38 -3.15
CA GLU A 204 -12.77 33.23 -3.96
C GLU A 204 -11.92 31.97 -3.67
N ILE A 205 -10.64 32.14 -3.31
CA ILE A 205 -9.78 31.03 -2.85
C ILE A 205 -10.26 30.53 -1.49
N HIS A 206 -10.53 31.42 -0.54
CA HIS A 206 -11.10 31.07 0.77
C HIS A 206 -12.42 30.29 0.60
N ASP A 207 -13.34 30.81 -0.21
CA ASP A 207 -14.63 30.19 -0.47
C ASP A 207 -14.47 28.82 -1.13
N PHE A 208 -13.50 28.66 -2.03
CA PHE A 208 -13.17 27.35 -2.59
C PHE A 208 -12.70 26.36 -1.51
N LEU A 209 -11.75 26.77 -0.67
CA LEU A 209 -11.20 25.92 0.37
C LEU A 209 -12.26 25.48 1.38
N VAL A 210 -13.12 26.40 1.82
CA VAL A 210 -14.19 26.07 2.77
C VAL A 210 -15.25 25.18 2.14
N ASN A 211 -15.75 25.52 0.94
CA ASN A 211 -16.92 24.83 0.38
C ASN A 211 -16.57 23.51 -0.34
N PHE A 212 -15.34 23.37 -0.84
CA PHE A 212 -14.93 22.20 -1.63
C PHE A 212 -13.83 21.37 -0.98
N GLN A 213 -12.99 21.94 -0.13
CA GLN A 213 -11.90 21.22 0.55
C GLN A 213 -12.18 21.02 2.05
N GLU A 214 -13.21 21.68 2.59
CA GLU A 214 -13.51 21.71 4.04
C GLU A 214 -12.32 22.20 4.87
N GLU A 215 -11.51 23.10 4.29
CA GLU A 215 -10.34 23.70 4.94
C GLU A 215 -10.60 25.16 5.29
N HIS A 216 -10.34 25.51 6.55
CA HIS A 216 -10.49 26.86 7.08
C HIS A 216 -9.12 27.48 7.27
N LEU A 217 -8.62 28.13 6.23
CA LEU A 217 -7.35 28.86 6.26
C LEU A 217 -7.60 30.34 6.55
N ASP A 218 -6.70 30.96 7.32
CA ASP A 218 -6.71 32.39 7.53
C ASP A 218 -6.14 33.17 6.33
N GLN A 219 -6.19 34.50 6.41
CA GLN A 219 -5.77 35.37 5.32
C GLN A 219 -4.26 35.26 5.00
N GLU A 220 -3.43 35.01 6.01
CA GLU A 220 -1.98 34.86 5.83
C GLU A 220 -1.68 33.49 5.19
N GLU A 221 -2.32 32.43 5.66
CA GLU A 221 -2.22 31.07 5.11
C GLU A 221 -2.64 31.02 3.63
N ILE A 222 -3.70 31.72 3.25
CA ILE A 222 -4.10 31.87 1.85
C ILE A 222 -3.04 32.63 1.04
N ALA A 223 -2.45 33.69 1.61
CA ALA A 223 -1.38 34.41 0.94
C ALA A 223 -0.13 33.53 0.75
N GLU A 224 0.16 32.64 1.69
CA GLU A 224 1.23 31.63 1.56
C GLU A 224 0.95 30.63 0.44
N LEU A 225 -0.29 30.16 0.34
CA LEU A 225 -0.75 29.25 -0.68
C LEU A 225 -0.57 29.86 -2.09
N VAL A 226 -1.01 31.11 -2.26
CA VAL A 226 -0.80 31.86 -3.52
C VAL A 226 0.69 32.03 -3.81
N ARG A 227 1.48 32.41 -2.80
CA ARG A 227 2.94 32.59 -2.94
C ARG A 227 3.64 31.32 -3.41
N LYS A 228 3.18 30.16 -2.93
CA LYS A 228 3.72 28.84 -3.26
C LYS A 228 3.34 28.38 -4.66
N PHE A 229 2.08 28.54 -5.06
CA PHE A 229 1.54 27.89 -6.25
C PHE A 229 1.39 28.80 -7.49
N GLU A 230 1.23 30.11 -7.31
CA GLU A 230 1.04 31.04 -8.43
C GLU A 230 2.35 31.30 -9.17
N PRO A 231 2.48 30.95 -10.46
CA PRO A 231 3.69 31.22 -11.25
C PRO A 231 3.95 32.69 -11.53
N ASP A 232 2.92 33.47 -11.88
CA ASP A 232 3.07 34.83 -12.37
C ASP A 232 3.39 35.79 -11.19
N PRO A 233 4.59 36.43 -11.18
CA PRO A 233 4.95 37.37 -10.14
C PRO A 233 3.98 38.54 -9.98
N ALA A 234 3.37 39.01 -11.08
CA ALA A 234 2.41 40.11 -11.04
C ALA A 234 1.13 39.68 -10.30
N MET A 235 0.63 38.47 -10.57
CA MET A 235 -0.54 37.90 -9.88
C MET A 235 -0.23 37.60 -8.41
N ARG A 236 0.96 37.04 -8.15
CA ARG A 236 1.43 36.75 -6.79
C ARG A 236 1.52 38.01 -5.92
N SER A 237 2.01 39.12 -6.48
CA SER A 237 2.10 40.41 -5.75
C SER A 237 0.73 40.98 -5.34
N ARG A 238 -0.32 40.63 -6.10
CA ARG A 238 -1.72 41.03 -5.84
C ARG A 238 -2.49 40.00 -5.01
N CYS A 239 -1.84 38.91 -4.61
CA CYS A 239 -2.46 37.74 -3.97
C CYS A 239 -3.59 37.13 -4.81
N PHE A 240 -3.44 37.11 -6.14
CA PHE A 240 -4.39 36.50 -7.06
C PHE A 240 -3.85 35.17 -7.58
N MET A 241 -4.74 34.23 -7.85
CA MET A 241 -4.39 32.91 -8.38
C MET A 241 -4.95 32.71 -9.79
N SER A 242 -4.07 32.43 -10.74
CA SER A 242 -4.40 32.02 -12.10
C SER A 242 -4.92 30.59 -12.14
N PHE A 243 -5.51 30.18 -13.28
CA PHE A 243 -5.87 28.78 -13.49
C PHE A 243 -4.67 27.84 -13.33
N GLU A 244 -3.48 28.27 -13.78
CA GLU A 244 -2.26 27.47 -13.64
C GLU A 244 -1.87 27.30 -12.17
N GLY A 245 -1.94 28.36 -11.37
CA GLY A 245 -1.72 28.30 -9.92
C GLY A 245 -2.72 27.38 -9.23
N PHE A 246 -4.01 27.49 -9.56
CA PHE A 246 -5.08 26.65 -9.01
C PHE A 246 -4.90 25.17 -9.34
N ALA A 247 -4.59 24.85 -10.60
CA ALA A 247 -4.36 23.48 -11.01
C ALA A 247 -3.09 22.90 -10.37
N ARG A 248 -2.03 23.70 -10.20
CA ARG A 248 -0.83 23.28 -9.47
C ARG A 248 -1.11 22.97 -8.00
N MET A 249 -1.91 23.80 -7.33
CA MET A 249 -2.32 23.58 -5.94
C MET A 249 -3.03 22.23 -5.79
N LEU A 250 -4.03 21.94 -6.62
CA LEU A 250 -4.80 20.70 -6.51
C LEU A 250 -4.04 19.45 -6.94
N MET A 251 -3.08 19.59 -7.85
CA MET A 251 -2.21 18.48 -8.29
C MET A 251 -0.93 18.35 -7.49
N ASP A 252 -0.76 19.12 -6.41
CA ASP A 252 0.42 19.02 -5.57
C ASP A 252 0.51 17.62 -4.98
N LYS A 253 1.73 17.06 -4.95
CA LYS A 253 2.00 15.73 -4.40
C LYS A 253 1.64 15.60 -2.91
N ASN A 254 1.54 16.72 -2.20
CA ASN A 254 1.16 16.76 -0.80
C ASN A 254 -0.35 16.98 -0.60
N ASN A 255 -1.14 17.12 -1.68
CA ASN A 255 -2.61 17.19 -1.61
C ASN A 255 -3.22 15.78 -1.52
N TYR A 256 -2.95 15.08 -0.40
CA TYR A 256 -3.45 13.73 -0.18
C TYR A 256 -4.96 13.72 0.07
N ALA A 257 -5.66 12.74 -0.50
CA ALA A 257 -7.09 12.54 -0.22
C ALA A 257 -7.36 12.15 1.24
N HIS A 258 -6.37 11.57 1.93
CA HIS A 258 -6.42 11.26 3.34
C HIS A 258 -5.08 11.62 3.98
N THR A 259 -5.10 12.61 4.87
CA THR A 259 -3.92 12.99 5.64
C THR A 259 -3.79 12.07 6.85
N TYR A 260 -3.01 11.00 6.72
CA TYR A 260 -2.65 10.13 7.85
C TYR A 260 -2.05 10.95 9.01
N GLU A 261 -1.35 12.05 8.68
CA GLU A 261 -0.77 13.01 9.62
C GLU A 261 -1.78 13.75 10.51
N LYS A 262 -3.07 13.80 10.14
CA LYS A 262 -4.14 14.35 11.00
C LYS A 262 -4.75 13.30 11.94
N SER A 263 -4.28 12.05 11.89
CA SER A 263 -4.69 11.02 12.85
C SER A 263 -3.96 11.27 14.16
N HIS A 264 -4.54 12.13 15.02
CA HIS A 264 -4.03 12.37 16.36
C HIS A 264 -4.31 11.14 17.23
N TYR A 265 -3.31 10.27 17.37
CA TYR A 265 -3.34 9.21 18.39
C TYR A 265 -2.67 9.76 19.65
N LEU A 266 -3.37 9.68 20.78
CA LEU A 266 -2.78 10.00 22.07
C LEU A 266 -2.09 8.74 22.61
N ASP A 267 -0.96 8.88 23.32
CA ASP A 267 -0.32 7.70 23.94
C ASP A 267 -1.28 7.02 24.94
N GLU A 268 -2.19 7.80 25.54
CA GLU A 268 -3.27 7.34 26.42
C GLU A 268 -4.26 6.38 25.73
N ASP A 269 -4.42 6.47 24.41
CA ASP A 269 -5.26 5.53 23.66
C ASP A 269 -4.73 4.09 23.73
N MET A 270 -3.48 3.90 24.16
CA MET A 270 -2.78 2.62 24.28
C MET A 270 -2.74 2.09 25.73
N ASP A 271 -3.53 2.68 26.63
CA ASP A 271 -3.67 2.28 28.03
C ASP A 271 -4.87 1.38 28.35
N HIS A 272 -5.73 1.07 27.37
CA HIS A 272 -6.80 0.09 27.57
C HIS A 272 -6.25 -1.35 27.62
N PRO A 273 -7.00 -2.32 28.19
CA PRO A 273 -6.62 -3.73 28.17
C PRO A 273 -6.38 -4.26 26.75
N LEU A 274 -5.37 -5.14 26.58
CA LEU A 274 -4.97 -5.68 25.27
C LEU A 274 -6.13 -6.21 24.38
N PRO A 275 -7.20 -6.86 24.90
CA PRO A 275 -8.33 -7.34 24.09
C PRO A 275 -9.17 -6.24 23.43
N HIS A 276 -8.98 -4.97 23.80
CA HIS A 276 -9.76 -3.86 23.24
C HIS A 276 -9.24 -3.39 21.87
N TYR A 277 -8.11 -3.94 21.41
CA TYR A 277 -7.45 -3.51 20.19
C TYR A 277 -7.59 -4.55 19.08
N TYR A 278 -7.74 -4.07 17.84
CA TYR A 278 -7.38 -4.88 16.69
C TYR A 278 -5.86 -5.02 16.63
N ILE A 279 -5.38 -6.26 16.57
CA ILE A 279 -3.94 -6.57 16.53
C ILE A 279 -3.60 -7.11 15.14
N ALA A 280 -2.74 -6.39 14.41
CA ALA A 280 -2.24 -6.81 13.11
C ALA A 280 -1.56 -8.18 13.22
N SER A 281 -2.12 -9.20 12.56
CA SER A 281 -1.76 -10.61 12.77
C SER A 281 -1.45 -11.32 11.46
N SER A 282 -0.41 -12.14 11.44
CA SER A 282 0.06 -12.90 10.29
C SER A 282 -0.15 -14.40 10.54
N HIS A 283 -0.79 -15.07 9.59
CA HIS A 283 -1.03 -16.51 9.60
C HIS A 283 0.03 -17.23 8.77
N ASN A 284 0.57 -18.34 9.29
CA ASN A 284 1.66 -19.10 8.68
C ASN A 284 2.76 -18.20 8.14
N THR A 285 3.28 -17.31 9.02
CA THR A 285 4.19 -16.21 8.66
C THR A 285 5.42 -16.67 7.88
N TYR A 286 5.86 -17.90 8.08
CA TYR A 286 7.01 -18.49 7.40
C TYR A 286 6.78 -18.75 5.90
N LEU A 287 5.56 -18.78 5.38
CA LEU A 287 5.27 -19.16 3.99
C LEU A 287 5.34 -17.98 3.01
N THR A 288 6.10 -18.13 1.94
CA THR A 288 6.21 -17.13 0.84
C THR A 288 5.05 -17.16 -0.14
N GLY A 289 4.26 -18.23 -0.15
CA GLY A 289 3.25 -18.44 -1.18
C GLY A 289 2.23 -19.52 -0.80
N HIS A 290 2.17 -20.58 -1.60
CA HIS A 290 1.09 -21.57 -1.50
C HIS A 290 1.20 -22.44 -0.23
N GLN A 291 0.05 -22.71 0.41
CA GLN A 291 -0.02 -23.41 1.69
C GLN A 291 0.59 -24.83 1.65
N LEU A 292 0.38 -25.59 0.57
CA LEU A 292 0.81 -26.99 0.49
C LEU A 292 2.19 -27.22 -0.15
N LYS A 293 2.79 -26.19 -0.76
CA LYS A 293 4.02 -26.29 -1.53
C LYS A 293 4.63 -24.91 -1.70
N GLY A 294 5.94 -24.81 -1.53
CA GLY A 294 6.65 -23.56 -1.75
C GLY A 294 7.79 -23.39 -0.76
N GLU A 295 8.39 -22.22 -0.79
CA GLU A 295 9.50 -21.89 0.10
C GLU A 295 8.98 -21.28 1.39
N SER A 296 9.54 -21.76 2.50
CA SER A 296 9.48 -21.09 3.79
C SER A 296 10.69 -20.17 3.93
N SER A 297 10.50 -18.99 4.52
CA SER A 297 11.57 -17.98 4.64
C SER A 297 11.61 -17.37 6.03
N ILE A 298 12.83 -17.29 6.59
CA ILE A 298 13.11 -16.58 7.84
C ILE A 298 12.88 -15.07 7.67
N GLU A 299 13.19 -14.52 6.49
CA GLU A 299 13.14 -13.09 6.24
C GLU A 299 11.70 -12.53 6.26
N LEU A 300 10.70 -13.38 6.03
CA LEU A 300 9.30 -12.97 6.12
C LEU A 300 8.92 -12.49 7.52
N TYR A 301 9.50 -13.08 8.58
CA TYR A 301 9.28 -12.59 9.94
C TYR A 301 9.78 -11.15 10.10
N SER A 302 10.97 -10.84 9.60
CA SER A 302 11.51 -9.48 9.59
C SER A 302 10.59 -8.53 8.82
N GLN A 303 10.17 -8.91 7.61
CA GLN A 303 9.35 -8.08 6.74
C GLN A 303 7.99 -7.76 7.36
N VAL A 304 7.27 -8.75 7.87
CA VAL A 304 5.94 -8.51 8.45
C VAL A 304 6.03 -7.67 9.74
N LEU A 305 7.07 -7.87 10.55
CA LEU A 305 7.29 -7.08 11.76
C LEU A 305 7.63 -5.63 11.42
N LEU A 306 8.46 -5.39 10.40
CA LEU A 306 8.77 -4.05 9.89
C LEU A 306 7.52 -3.35 9.31
N MET A 307 6.59 -4.10 8.71
CA MET A 307 5.29 -3.58 8.27
C MET A 307 4.29 -3.31 9.42
N GLY A 308 4.68 -3.57 10.68
CA GLY A 308 3.88 -3.27 11.86
C GLY A 308 3.03 -4.45 12.37
N CYS A 309 3.15 -5.66 11.80
CA CYS A 309 2.47 -6.85 12.34
C CYS A 309 2.94 -7.12 13.77
N ARG A 310 2.01 -7.45 14.68
CA ARG A 310 2.26 -7.67 16.12
C ARG A 310 1.96 -9.10 16.59
N CYS A 311 1.41 -9.95 15.74
CA CYS A 311 1.21 -11.38 16.04
C CYS A 311 1.69 -12.23 14.87
N VAL A 312 2.64 -13.13 15.13
CA VAL A 312 3.26 -14.00 14.11
C VAL A 312 3.17 -15.46 14.53
N GLU A 313 3.16 -16.35 13.54
CA GLU A 313 2.92 -17.78 13.74
C GLU A 313 4.16 -18.64 13.50
N LEU A 314 4.36 -19.65 14.34
CA LEU A 314 5.48 -20.58 14.30
C LEU A 314 4.98 -22.03 14.42
N ASP A 315 5.00 -22.77 13.30
CA ASP A 315 4.65 -24.19 13.28
C ASP A 315 5.89 -25.02 13.56
N CYS A 316 6.04 -25.43 14.81
CA CYS A 316 7.27 -26.03 15.31
C CYS A 316 7.22 -27.56 15.23
N TRP A 317 8.22 -28.15 14.61
CA TRP A 317 8.36 -29.59 14.40
C TRP A 317 9.76 -30.09 14.78
N ASP A 318 9.87 -31.38 15.04
CA ASP A 318 11.15 -32.02 15.33
C ASP A 318 12.08 -32.03 14.10
N GLY A 319 13.31 -31.55 14.27
CA GLY A 319 14.38 -31.70 13.29
C GLY A 319 15.20 -32.97 13.49
N GLU A 320 15.82 -33.44 12.40
CA GLU A 320 16.58 -34.70 12.35
C GLU A 320 17.89 -34.63 13.15
N ASP A 321 18.48 -33.43 13.29
CA ASP A 321 19.66 -33.15 14.11
C ASP A 321 19.32 -32.92 15.60
N GLY A 322 18.05 -33.14 15.97
CA GLY A 322 17.51 -32.85 17.28
C GLY A 322 17.28 -31.36 17.53
N SER A 323 17.39 -30.48 16.54
CA SER A 323 17.07 -29.05 16.66
C SER A 323 15.68 -28.77 16.08
N PRO A 324 14.84 -27.95 16.72
CA PRO A 324 13.49 -27.66 16.22
C PRO A 324 13.56 -26.91 14.87
N ILE A 325 12.60 -27.21 14.01
CA ILE A 325 12.41 -26.62 12.68
C ILE A 325 11.01 -26.05 12.53
N ILE A 326 10.81 -25.18 11.54
CA ILE A 326 9.51 -24.62 11.19
C ILE A 326 9.17 -24.95 9.74
N TYR A 327 7.96 -25.47 9.53
CA TYR A 327 7.33 -25.68 8.21
C TYR A 327 5.87 -26.08 8.36
N HIS A 328 5.13 -26.12 7.25
CA HIS A 328 3.75 -26.59 7.27
C HIS A 328 3.70 -28.12 7.25
N GLY A 329 3.27 -28.69 8.38
CA GLY A 329 3.28 -30.14 8.66
C GLY A 329 2.66 -31.00 7.55
N HIS A 330 3.30 -32.13 7.26
CA HIS A 330 2.84 -33.10 6.24
C HIS A 330 2.64 -32.53 4.82
N THR A 331 3.30 -31.42 4.47
CA THR A 331 3.24 -30.81 3.14
C THR A 331 4.61 -30.78 2.43
N LEU A 332 4.66 -30.18 1.23
CA LEU A 332 5.86 -30.02 0.41
C LEU A 332 6.53 -28.64 0.58
N THR A 333 6.29 -27.94 1.69
CA THR A 333 6.96 -26.68 2.00
C THR A 333 8.37 -26.91 2.50
N THR A 334 9.31 -26.02 2.19
CA THR A 334 10.68 -26.13 2.71
C THR A 334 10.72 -25.90 4.22
N LYS A 335 11.75 -26.46 4.88
CA LYS A 335 11.97 -26.37 6.32
C LYS A 335 12.97 -25.26 6.63
N ILE A 336 12.71 -24.47 7.67
CA ILE A 336 13.63 -23.43 8.15
C ILE A 336 13.99 -23.65 9.61
N SER A 337 15.14 -23.13 10.04
CA SER A 337 15.60 -23.26 11.43
C SER A 337 14.73 -22.45 12.38
N PHE A 338 14.21 -23.09 13.44
CA PHE A 338 13.51 -22.39 14.51
C PHE A 338 14.38 -21.30 15.15
N LYS A 339 15.65 -21.61 15.45
CA LYS A 339 16.60 -20.63 16.02
C LYS A 339 16.77 -19.42 15.12
N GLY A 340 16.93 -19.64 13.80
CA GLY A 340 17.05 -18.55 12.83
C GLY A 340 15.82 -17.64 12.79
N VAL A 341 14.62 -18.21 12.91
CA VAL A 341 13.37 -17.44 13.04
C VAL A 341 13.34 -16.61 14.32
N VAL A 342 13.66 -17.21 15.47
CA VAL A 342 13.69 -16.48 16.76
C VAL A 342 14.69 -15.32 16.72
N GLU A 343 15.87 -15.51 16.14
CA GLU A 343 16.86 -14.45 15.96
C GLU A 343 16.38 -13.33 15.03
N ALA A 344 15.68 -13.67 13.94
CA ALA A 344 15.10 -12.68 13.03
C ALA A 344 14.01 -11.85 13.70
N ILE A 345 13.11 -12.49 14.45
CA ILE A 345 12.09 -11.82 15.27
C ILE A 345 12.78 -10.87 16.26
N ASN A 346 13.81 -11.34 16.98
CA ASN A 346 14.48 -10.54 18.00
C ASN A 346 15.10 -9.24 17.46
N ARG A 347 15.60 -9.26 16.23
CA ARG A 347 16.20 -8.10 15.55
C ARG A 347 15.16 -7.10 15.05
N SER A 348 13.96 -7.55 14.70
CA SER A 348 12.96 -6.75 13.97
C SER A 348 11.72 -6.39 14.80
N ALA A 349 11.45 -7.09 15.90
CA ALA A 349 10.25 -6.99 16.72
C ALA A 349 9.84 -5.54 17.03
N PHE A 350 10.80 -4.69 17.40
CA PHE A 350 10.54 -3.36 17.93
C PHE A 350 11.14 -2.22 17.08
N VAL A 351 11.47 -2.47 15.81
CA VAL A 351 12.10 -1.46 14.94
C VAL A 351 11.12 -0.36 14.54
N THR A 352 9.89 -0.74 14.18
CA THR A 352 8.87 0.20 13.66
C THR A 352 7.73 0.46 14.63
N SER A 353 7.63 -0.30 15.72
CA SER A 353 6.60 -0.14 16.75
C SER A 353 7.10 -0.66 18.10
N PRO A 354 6.92 0.08 19.22
CA PRO A 354 7.37 -0.34 20.54
C PRO A 354 6.41 -1.33 21.22
N TYR A 355 5.20 -1.50 20.70
CA TYR A 355 4.14 -2.30 21.31
C TYR A 355 4.43 -3.81 21.27
N PRO A 356 3.87 -4.60 22.19
CA PRO A 356 4.22 -6.01 22.37
C PRO A 356 3.99 -6.85 21.11
N ILE A 357 4.76 -7.92 21.00
CA ILE A 357 4.55 -8.94 19.97
C ILE A 357 4.08 -10.26 20.60
N ILE A 358 3.18 -10.95 19.91
CA ILE A 358 2.62 -12.25 20.30
C ILE A 358 3.15 -13.31 19.34
N LEU A 359 3.75 -14.36 19.89
CA LEU A 359 4.19 -15.53 19.13
C LEU A 359 3.14 -16.64 19.28
N SER A 360 2.38 -16.88 18.22
CA SER A 360 1.44 -17.99 18.10
C SER A 360 2.23 -19.27 17.81
N ILE A 361 2.40 -20.14 18.81
CA ILE A 361 3.15 -21.38 18.67
C ILE A 361 2.20 -22.53 18.35
N GLU A 362 2.35 -23.14 17.19
CA GLU A 362 1.74 -24.43 16.88
C GLU A 362 2.78 -25.54 17.13
N ASN A 363 2.70 -26.15 18.31
CA ASN A 363 3.75 -27.05 18.81
C ASN A 363 3.48 -28.53 18.49
N HIS A 364 4.34 -29.11 17.65
CA HIS A 364 4.38 -30.54 17.31
C HIS A 364 5.71 -31.21 17.69
N CYS A 365 6.55 -30.55 18.48
CA CYS A 365 7.84 -31.05 18.89
C CYS A 365 7.74 -32.11 20.01
N SER A 366 8.70 -33.03 20.08
CA SER A 366 8.92 -33.90 21.23
C SER A 366 9.43 -33.13 22.44
N LEU A 367 9.29 -33.70 23.64
CA LEU A 367 9.73 -33.04 24.88
C LEU A 367 11.20 -32.56 24.86
N PRO A 368 12.18 -33.34 24.35
CA PRO A 368 13.56 -32.86 24.26
C PRO A 368 13.71 -31.63 23.36
N GLN A 369 12.97 -31.57 22.24
CA GLN A 369 13.03 -30.41 21.35
C GLN A 369 12.20 -29.24 21.86
N GLN A 370 11.12 -29.46 22.63
CA GLN A 370 10.41 -28.41 23.36
C GLN A 370 11.31 -27.74 24.41
N GLN A 371 12.14 -28.52 25.13
CA GLN A 371 13.15 -27.96 26.03
C GLN A 371 14.16 -27.08 25.28
N LYS A 372 14.61 -27.52 24.10
CA LYS A 372 15.47 -26.69 23.24
C LYS A 372 14.76 -25.43 22.75
N MET A 373 13.48 -25.49 22.36
CA MET A 373 12.70 -24.30 21.99
C MET A 373 12.68 -23.29 23.13
N ALA A 374 12.39 -23.73 24.35
CA ALA A 374 12.37 -22.86 25.53
C ALA A 374 13.75 -22.24 25.81
N GLN A 375 14.83 -23.02 25.72
CA GLN A 375 16.20 -22.52 25.87
C GLN A 375 16.56 -21.47 24.81
N ILE A 376 16.15 -21.69 23.56
CA ILE A 376 16.37 -20.73 22.46
C ILE A 376 15.59 -19.44 22.73
N PHE A 377 14.33 -19.51 23.14
CA PHE A 377 13.56 -18.31 23.49
C PHE A 377 14.23 -17.52 24.63
N LEU A 378 14.59 -18.19 25.73
CA LEU A 378 15.25 -17.55 26.87
C LEU A 378 16.58 -16.90 26.48
N SER A 379 17.42 -17.61 25.73
CA SER A 379 18.75 -17.12 25.36
C SER A 379 18.73 -16.00 24.33
N VAL A 380 17.80 -16.03 23.37
CA VAL A 380 17.75 -15.06 22.26
C VAL A 380 16.96 -13.81 22.63
N PHE A 381 15.79 -13.96 23.27
CA PHE A 381 14.96 -12.81 23.62
C PHE A 381 15.37 -12.14 24.93
N GLY A 382 15.97 -12.90 25.86
CA GLY A 382 16.42 -12.35 27.14
C GLY A 382 15.31 -11.65 27.90
N ASP A 383 15.56 -10.41 28.31
CA ASP A 383 14.69 -9.53 29.08
C ASP A 383 13.41 -9.09 28.35
N LYS A 384 13.38 -9.22 27.01
CA LYS A 384 12.18 -8.94 26.20
C LYS A 384 11.11 -10.03 26.37
N LEU A 385 11.51 -11.25 26.70
CA LEU A 385 10.56 -12.35 26.90
C LEU A 385 9.82 -12.21 28.23
N VAL A 386 8.49 -12.30 28.19
CA VAL A 386 7.69 -12.38 29.41
C VAL A 386 7.68 -13.84 29.90
N THR A 387 8.31 -14.09 31.04
CA THR A 387 8.39 -15.41 31.67
C THR A 387 7.39 -15.60 32.80
N ASP A 388 6.96 -14.51 33.42
CA ASP A 388 6.11 -14.47 34.61
C ASP A 388 5.08 -13.33 34.50
N PHE A 389 4.09 -13.33 35.39
CA PHE A 389 3.21 -12.17 35.55
C PHE A 389 4.03 -10.94 35.97
N LEU A 390 3.69 -9.77 35.43
CA LEU A 390 4.54 -8.58 35.53
C LEU A 390 3.93 -7.50 36.44
N PHE A 391 2.61 -7.54 36.67
CA PHE A 391 1.90 -6.45 37.34
C PHE A 391 1.07 -6.98 38.50
N ASP A 392 0.97 -6.19 39.57
CA ASP A 392 0.14 -6.54 40.73
C ASP A 392 -1.34 -6.73 40.36
N THR A 393 -1.79 -6.04 39.32
CA THR A 393 -3.15 -6.16 38.77
C THR A 393 -3.46 -7.54 38.22
N ASP A 394 -2.42 -8.33 37.86
CA ASP A 394 -2.57 -9.70 37.36
C ASP A 394 -3.06 -10.66 38.46
N PHE A 395 -2.94 -10.28 39.73
CA PHE A 395 -3.29 -11.10 40.91
C PHE A 395 -4.60 -10.67 41.59
N LEU A 396 -5.37 -9.77 40.97
CA LEU A 396 -6.69 -9.37 41.46
C LEU A 396 -7.74 -10.46 41.20
N ASP A 397 -8.87 -10.37 41.90
CA ASP A 397 -9.97 -11.36 41.77
C ASP A 397 -10.63 -11.37 40.38
N ASP A 398 -10.58 -10.25 39.65
CA ASP A 398 -11.04 -10.11 38.26
C ASP A 398 -9.94 -9.46 37.41
N PRO A 399 -8.88 -10.20 37.06
CA PRO A 399 -7.71 -9.64 36.40
C PRO A 399 -8.02 -9.35 34.93
N GLN A 400 -7.69 -8.13 34.48
CA GLN A 400 -7.70 -7.74 33.08
C GLN A 400 -6.31 -7.93 32.47
N LEU A 401 -6.23 -8.18 31.17
CA LEU A 401 -4.92 -8.22 30.51
C LEU A 401 -4.26 -6.82 30.52
N PRO A 402 -2.92 -6.74 30.68
CA PRO A 402 -2.21 -5.47 30.66
C PRO A 402 -2.39 -4.72 29.34
N SER A 403 -2.19 -3.40 29.36
CA SER A 403 -2.28 -2.56 28.18
C SER A 403 -1.07 -2.73 27.24
N PRO A 404 -1.20 -2.35 25.95
CA PRO A 404 -0.05 -2.24 25.04
C PRO A 404 1.08 -1.37 25.60
N ASN A 405 0.76 -0.27 26.30
CA ASN A 405 1.75 0.61 26.93
C ASN A 405 2.52 -0.10 28.05
N GLN A 406 1.82 -0.84 28.93
CA GLN A 406 2.45 -1.61 30.00
C GLN A 406 3.40 -2.69 29.46
N LEU A 407 3.07 -3.25 28.29
CA LEU A 407 3.83 -4.32 27.64
C LEU A 407 4.78 -3.84 26.53
N LYS A 408 5.14 -2.54 26.49
CA LYS A 408 6.12 -2.02 25.53
C LYS A 408 7.42 -2.85 25.59
N TYR A 409 7.92 -3.21 24.42
CA TYR A 409 9.13 -4.03 24.20
C TYR A 409 9.07 -5.46 24.75
N LYS A 410 7.88 -6.00 24.99
CA LYS A 410 7.68 -7.36 25.47
C LYS A 410 7.24 -8.35 24.39
N ILE A 411 7.70 -9.59 24.54
CA ILE A 411 7.40 -10.74 23.67
C ILE A 411 6.58 -11.74 24.50
N LEU A 412 5.37 -12.02 24.03
CA LEU A 412 4.41 -12.92 24.65
C LEU A 412 4.37 -14.25 23.90
N ILE A 413 4.38 -15.36 24.63
CA ILE A 413 4.23 -16.70 24.04
C ILE A 413 2.79 -17.17 24.18
N LYS A 414 2.12 -17.41 23.06
CA LYS A 414 0.81 -18.08 23.00
C LYS A 414 1.02 -19.55 22.69
N ASN A 415 1.03 -20.39 23.73
CA ASN A 415 1.16 -21.85 23.64
C ASN A 415 0.28 -22.54 24.70
N LYS A 416 0.11 -23.87 24.59
CA LYS A 416 -0.53 -24.68 25.64
C LYS A 416 0.27 -24.57 26.95
N LYS A 417 -0.43 -24.33 28.07
CA LYS A 417 0.12 -24.31 29.44
C LYS A 417 -0.38 -25.54 30.19
N LEU A 418 0.53 -26.25 30.87
CA LEU A 418 0.18 -27.36 31.76
C LEU A 418 -0.68 -26.85 32.93
N LYS A 419 -1.60 -27.68 33.42
CA LYS A 419 -2.37 -27.34 34.63
C LYS A 419 -1.47 -27.48 35.87
N ASP A 420 -1.72 -26.68 36.91
CA ASP A 420 -0.85 -26.58 38.09
C ASP A 420 -0.51 -27.94 38.74
N ASN A 421 -1.48 -28.85 38.78
CA ASN A 421 -1.31 -30.20 39.33
C ASN A 421 -0.37 -31.09 38.49
N GLU A 422 -0.28 -30.85 37.18
CA GLU A 422 0.58 -31.60 36.24
C GLU A 422 2.01 -31.07 36.23
N SER A 423 2.20 -29.77 36.45
CA SER A 423 3.53 -29.13 36.59
C SER A 423 4.32 -29.69 37.78
N LEU A 424 3.66 -29.96 38.92
CA LEU A 424 4.29 -30.58 40.09
C LEU A 424 4.75 -32.02 39.84
N ALA A 425 4.07 -32.75 38.95
CA ALA A 425 4.44 -34.12 38.57
C ALA A 425 5.56 -34.12 37.51
N ALA A 426 5.53 -33.16 36.58
CA ALA A 426 6.56 -32.99 35.56
C ALA A 426 7.90 -32.52 36.16
N ALA A 427 7.88 -31.64 37.17
CA ALA A 427 9.11 -31.18 37.86
C ALA A 427 9.79 -32.27 38.71
N LYS A 428 9.10 -33.38 38.98
CA LYS A 428 9.62 -34.53 39.74
C LYS A 428 10.21 -35.64 38.86
N LYS A 429 10.11 -35.52 37.54
CA LYS A 429 10.73 -36.40 36.54
C LYS A 429 11.86 -35.68 35.84
#